data_AF-A0AAV4V1Q4-F1
#
_entry.id   AF-A0AAV4V1Q4-F1
#
_cell.length_a   1.000
_cell.length_b   1.000
_cell.length_c   1.000
_cell.angle_alpha   90.00
_cell.angle_beta   90.00
_cell.angle_gamma   90.00
#
_symmetry.space_group_name_H-M   'P 1'
#
loop_
_entity.id
_entity.type
_entity.pdbx_description
1 polymer ?
#
loop_
_entity_poly.entity_id
_entity_poly.type
_entity_poly.pdbx_seq_one_letter_code
_entity_poly.pdbx_strand_id
1 'polypeptide(L)'
;MYAVFGLVLVSLAVVVVNSVCEPGKYLVTMEKKELIDVVDCVSKSKDPLLCSKFAACERLMSPRVLFALDECKRETVPEGIKRCSPYSIVFEKPEVIEKIFDCVVEKVDKLSLPEKKIMLNFEECTKILFEESCEKKKL
;
A
#
# COMPACT_ATOMS: atom_id res chain seq x y z
N MET A 1 -68.69 -2.90 6.86
CA MET A 1 -67.65 -3.36 5.92
C MET A 1 -66.28 -3.04 6.54
N TYR A 2 -65.44 -4.06 6.62
CA TYR A 2 -63.99 -4.15 6.92
C TYR A 2 -63.13 -2.98 6.37
N ALA A 3 -61.90 -2.63 6.77
CA ALA A 3 -60.82 -3.21 7.58
C ALA A 3 -59.84 -2.05 7.93
N VAL A 4 -59.27 -1.96 9.15
CA VAL A 4 -57.93 -2.41 9.62
C VAL A 4 -56.70 -1.73 8.96
N PHE A 5 -55.71 -1.42 9.82
CA PHE A 5 -54.29 -1.08 9.57
C PHE A 5 -54.03 0.39 9.18
N GLY A 6 -53.42 1.25 10.01
CA GLY A 6 -52.37 0.99 10.99
C GLY A 6 -51.02 0.87 10.27
N LEU A 7 -50.30 1.99 10.12
CA LEU A 7 -48.86 1.98 9.84
C LEU A 7 -48.25 3.34 10.21
N VAL A 8 -47.76 3.35 11.44
CA VAL A 8 -46.70 4.22 11.95
C VAL A 8 -45.48 4.03 11.04
N LEU A 9 -45.13 5.04 10.24
CA LEU A 9 -43.85 5.08 9.54
C LEU A 9 -42.80 5.69 10.48
N VAL A 10 -42.30 4.82 11.37
CA VAL A 10 -41.05 5.00 12.09
C VAL A 10 -39.90 4.81 11.10
N SER A 11 -39.06 5.84 11.04
CA SER A 11 -37.61 5.80 10.83
C SER A 11 -37.04 4.86 9.77
N LEU A 12 -36.48 5.45 8.73
CA LEU A 12 -35.14 5.06 8.28
C LEU A 12 -34.38 6.34 7.96
N ALA A 13 -33.64 6.81 8.96
CA ALA A 13 -32.46 7.59 8.75
C ALA A 13 -31.62 6.85 7.70
N VAL A 14 -31.51 7.44 6.52
CA VAL A 14 -30.54 7.02 5.52
C VAL A 14 -29.18 7.33 6.16
N VAL A 15 -28.63 6.34 6.86
CA VAL A 15 -27.21 6.30 7.15
C VAL A 15 -26.55 6.18 5.79
N VAL A 16 -26.27 7.33 5.18
CA VAL A 16 -25.31 7.44 4.10
C VAL A 16 -23.99 7.05 4.74
N VAL A 17 -23.69 5.75 4.73
CA VAL A 17 -22.33 5.27 4.95
C VAL A 17 -21.57 5.81 3.76
N ASN A 18 -21.01 7.01 3.95
CA ASN A 18 -20.01 7.60 3.08
C ASN A 18 -18.87 6.58 2.99
N SER A 19 -18.98 5.71 2.00
CA SER A 19 -17.95 4.80 1.55
C SER A 19 -16.97 5.62 0.73
N VAL A 20 -16.40 6.65 1.35
CA VAL A 20 -15.28 7.38 0.77
C VAL A 20 -14.07 6.49 1.05
N CYS A 21 -13.87 5.51 0.18
CA CYS A 21 -12.61 4.81 0.04
C CYS A 21 -12.11 5.10 -1.36
N GLU A 22 -11.38 6.20 -1.49
CA GLU A 22 -10.41 6.42 -2.55
C GLU A 22 -9.55 7.63 -2.15
N PRO A 23 -8.21 7.47 -2.04
CA PRO A 23 -7.36 6.89 -3.09
C PRO A 23 -6.40 5.77 -2.64
N GLY A 24 -5.96 4.90 -3.57
CA GLY A 24 -4.84 3.94 -3.38
C GLY A 24 -5.15 2.65 -2.61
N LYS A 25 -6.44 2.27 -2.48
CA LYS A 25 -7.09 1.13 -1.78
C LYS A 25 -6.58 0.68 -0.39
N TYR A 26 -5.28 0.52 -0.14
CA TYR A 26 -4.69 0.11 1.15
C TYR A 26 -3.61 1.03 1.70
N LEU A 27 -3.15 1.96 0.88
CA LEU A 27 -2.50 3.15 1.40
C LEU A 27 -3.62 4.04 1.96
N VAL A 28 -3.51 4.35 3.25
CA VAL A 28 -4.49 5.10 4.03
C VAL A 28 -4.39 6.59 3.72
N THR A 29 -3.16 7.10 3.53
CA THR A 29 -2.88 8.53 3.32
C THR A 29 -1.90 8.80 2.17
N MET A 30 -1.23 7.78 1.66
CA MET A 30 -0.30 7.88 0.54
C MET A 30 -0.99 7.48 -0.77
N GLU A 31 -0.69 8.16 -1.87
CA GLU A 31 -1.18 7.72 -3.18
C GLU A 31 -0.34 6.56 -3.72
N LYS A 32 -0.94 5.67 -4.52
CA LYS A 32 -0.22 4.56 -5.18
C LYS A 32 1.00 5.08 -5.97
N LYS A 33 0.85 6.21 -6.65
CA LYS A 33 1.92 6.84 -7.43
C LYS A 33 3.09 7.27 -6.55
N GLU A 34 2.81 7.88 -5.39
CA GLU A 34 3.85 8.26 -4.43
C GLU A 34 4.65 7.04 -3.99
N LEU A 35 3.99 5.94 -3.63
CA LEU A 35 4.69 4.70 -3.26
C LEU A 35 5.58 4.19 -4.40
N ILE A 36 5.07 4.16 -5.63
CA ILE A 36 5.85 3.73 -6.81
C ILE A 36 7.08 4.61 -6.98
N ASP A 37 6.96 5.92 -6.82
CA ASP A 37 8.07 6.87 -6.91
C ASP A 37 9.12 6.62 -5.81
N VAL A 38 8.69 6.29 -4.57
CA VAL A 38 9.60 5.89 -3.49
C VAL A 38 10.38 4.64 -3.89
N VAL A 39 9.69 3.57 -4.29
CA VAL A 39 10.33 2.27 -4.60
C VAL A 39 11.25 2.39 -5.81
N ASP A 40 10.85 3.14 -6.84
CA ASP A 40 11.67 3.42 -8.02
C ASP A 40 12.95 4.20 -7.64
N CYS A 41 12.84 5.23 -6.81
CA CYS A 41 14.00 5.97 -6.32
C CYS A 41 14.96 5.06 -5.52
N VAL A 42 14.43 4.30 -4.55
CA VAL A 42 15.22 3.36 -3.74
C VAL A 42 15.92 2.35 -4.64
N SER A 43 15.20 1.77 -5.61
CA SER A 43 15.74 0.82 -6.58
C SER A 43 16.88 1.43 -7.41
N LYS A 44 16.69 2.64 -7.95
CA LYS A 44 17.68 3.34 -8.79
C LYS A 44 18.87 3.88 -8.02
N SER A 45 18.72 4.13 -6.72
CA SER A 45 19.81 4.63 -5.87
C SER A 45 21.01 3.69 -5.81
N LYS A 46 20.79 2.38 -5.99
CA LYS A 46 21.78 1.30 -5.79
C LYS A 46 22.48 1.36 -4.43
N ASP A 47 21.87 2.03 -3.44
CA ASP A 47 22.42 2.22 -2.11
C ASP A 47 21.92 1.10 -1.18
N PRO A 48 22.81 0.17 -0.74
CA PRO A 48 22.41 -0.92 0.14
C PRO A 48 21.82 -0.45 1.48
N LEU A 49 22.25 0.71 1.99
CA LEU A 49 21.72 1.27 3.23
C LEU A 49 20.29 1.78 3.01
N LEU A 50 20.03 2.49 1.91
CA LEU A 50 18.70 2.98 1.58
C LEU A 50 17.72 1.81 1.39
N CYS A 51 18.16 0.77 0.70
CA CYS A 51 17.36 -0.43 0.50
C CYS A 51 17.11 -1.21 1.79
N SER A 52 18.09 -1.27 2.70
CA SER A 52 17.91 -1.86 4.04
C SER A 52 16.89 -1.08 4.86
N LYS A 53 16.95 0.26 4.83
CA LYS A 53 15.97 1.13 5.48
C LYS A 53 14.57 0.94 4.89
N PHE A 54 14.45 0.84 3.57
CA PHE A 54 13.16 0.58 2.92
C PHE A 54 12.59 -0.79 3.31
N ALA A 55 13.42 -1.84 3.33
CA ALA A 55 13.00 -3.16 3.82
C ALA A 55 12.59 -3.14 5.30
N ALA A 56 13.20 -2.27 6.12
CA ALA A 56 12.77 -2.06 7.49
C ALA A 56 11.39 -1.37 7.56
N CYS A 57 11.10 -0.40 6.68
CA CYS A 57 9.76 0.16 6.55
C CYS A 57 8.75 -0.90 6.13
N GLU A 58 9.04 -1.72 5.11
CA GLU A 58 8.13 -2.80 4.66
C GLU A 58 7.69 -3.68 5.85
N ARG A 59 8.61 -4.03 6.77
CA ARG A 59 8.31 -4.83 7.97
C ARG A 59 7.31 -4.20 8.95
N LEU A 60 7.00 -2.90 8.80
CA LEU A 60 5.97 -2.21 9.59
C LEU A 60 4.56 -2.41 9.03
N MET A 61 4.41 -3.00 7.84
CA MET A 61 3.10 -3.38 7.31
C MET A 61 2.43 -4.45 8.19
N SER A 62 1.11 -4.59 8.07
CA SER A 62 0.41 -5.65 8.78
C SER A 62 0.89 -7.03 8.31
N PRO A 63 0.92 -8.06 9.18
CA PRO A 63 1.39 -9.40 8.80
C PRO A 63 0.68 -9.98 7.57
N ARG A 64 -0.62 -9.71 7.42
CA ARG A 64 -1.41 -10.17 6.28
C ARG A 64 -1.00 -9.48 4.98
N VAL A 65 -0.73 -8.17 5.03
CA VAL A 65 -0.24 -7.41 3.87
C VAL A 65 1.19 -7.83 3.53
N LEU A 66 2.06 -8.04 4.52
CA LEU A 66 3.42 -8.56 4.31
C LEU A 66 3.42 -9.91 3.61
N PHE A 67 2.56 -10.83 4.08
CA PHE A 67 2.44 -12.14 3.48
C PHE A 67 1.96 -12.06 2.02
N ALA A 68 0.92 -11.26 1.76
CA ALA A 68 0.44 -11.03 0.41
C ALA A 68 1.52 -10.37 -0.47
N LEU A 69 2.29 -9.43 0.08
CA LEU A 69 3.40 -8.77 -0.63
C LEU A 69 4.47 -9.79 -1.05
N ASP A 70 4.90 -10.66 -0.14
CA ASP A 70 5.90 -11.70 -0.47
C ASP A 70 5.38 -12.71 -1.51
N GLU A 71 4.10 -13.07 -1.45
CA GLU A 71 3.45 -13.93 -2.44
C GLU A 71 3.38 -13.24 -3.81
N CYS A 72 2.89 -12.01 -3.86
CA CYS A 72 2.78 -11.21 -5.08
C CYS A 72 4.15 -10.90 -5.73
N LYS A 73 5.20 -10.70 -4.91
CA LYS A 73 6.58 -10.57 -5.38
C LYS A 73 7.02 -11.82 -6.14
N ARG A 74 6.70 -13.03 -5.64
CA ARG A 74 7.04 -14.31 -6.29
C ARG A 74 6.21 -14.58 -7.53
N GLU A 75 4.93 -14.22 -7.52
CA GLU A 75 4.04 -14.38 -8.68
C GLU A 75 4.43 -13.44 -9.83
N THR A 76 4.74 -12.18 -9.51
CA THR A 76 5.07 -11.17 -10.53
C THR A 76 6.48 -11.35 -11.08
N VAL A 77 7.42 -11.78 -10.25
CA VAL A 77 8.83 -11.98 -10.61
C VAL A 77 9.26 -13.39 -10.19
N PRO A 78 8.91 -14.43 -10.97
CA PRO A 78 9.19 -15.83 -10.61
C PRO A 78 10.69 -16.15 -10.53
N GLU A 79 11.51 -15.39 -11.26
CA GLU A 79 12.98 -15.50 -11.20
C GLU A 79 13.59 -14.86 -9.94
N GLY A 80 12.74 -14.25 -9.12
CA GLY A 80 13.12 -13.56 -7.89
C GLY A 80 13.48 -12.10 -8.11
N ILE A 81 13.17 -11.29 -7.11
CA ILE A 81 13.55 -9.88 -7.10
C ILE A 81 15.04 -9.78 -6.76
N LYS A 82 15.79 -9.08 -7.60
CA LYS A 82 17.20 -8.81 -7.36
C LYS A 82 17.33 -8.06 -6.03
N ARG A 83 18.28 -8.49 -5.19
CA ARG A 83 18.62 -7.71 -4.00
C ARG A 83 19.21 -6.39 -4.44
N CYS A 84 18.90 -5.35 -3.67
CA CYS A 84 19.55 -4.07 -3.86
C CYS A 84 21.05 -4.22 -3.61
N SER A 85 21.84 -3.88 -4.61
CA SER A 85 23.30 -3.89 -4.51
C SER A 85 23.86 -2.69 -5.28
N PRO A 86 25.13 -2.32 -5.05
CA PRO A 86 25.78 -1.26 -5.83
C PRO A 86 25.77 -1.51 -7.35
N TYR A 87 25.56 -2.78 -7.76
CA TYR A 87 25.64 -3.22 -9.15
C TYR A 87 24.28 -3.58 -9.75
N SER A 88 23.21 -3.64 -8.97
CA SER A 88 21.88 -4.08 -9.42
C SER A 88 20.76 -3.25 -8.83
N ILE A 89 19.84 -2.85 -9.69
CA ILE A 89 18.56 -2.26 -9.31
C ILE A 89 17.58 -3.36 -8.90
N VAL A 90 16.70 -3.06 -7.95
CA VAL A 90 15.72 -4.01 -7.38
C VAL A 90 14.63 -4.33 -8.39
N PHE A 91 14.12 -3.26 -9.02
CA PHE A 91 13.12 -3.31 -10.08
C PHE A 91 13.66 -2.58 -11.30
N GLU A 92 13.63 -3.25 -12.46
CA GLU A 92 14.08 -2.68 -13.73
C GLU A 92 13.06 -1.68 -14.31
N LYS A 93 11.80 -1.82 -13.89
CA LYS A 93 10.64 -1.17 -14.49
C LYS A 93 9.61 -0.82 -13.41
N PRO A 94 9.10 0.42 -13.35
CA PRO A 94 8.09 0.82 -12.36
C PRO A 94 6.77 0.03 -12.53
N GLU A 95 6.49 -0.48 -13.73
CA GLU A 95 5.30 -1.30 -14.00
C GLU A 95 5.32 -2.63 -13.22
N VAL A 96 6.50 -3.12 -12.83
CA VAL A 96 6.62 -4.33 -11.98
C VAL A 96 6.14 -4.02 -10.55
N ILE A 97 6.48 -2.84 -10.03
CA ILE A 97 6.08 -2.37 -8.70
C ILE A 97 4.57 -2.19 -8.67
N GLU A 98 4.00 -1.58 -9.72
CA GLU A 98 2.57 -1.41 -9.90
C GLU A 98 1.82 -2.76 -9.86
N LYS A 99 2.28 -3.76 -10.63
CA LYS A 99 1.67 -5.10 -10.66
C LYS A 99 1.72 -5.81 -9.31
N ILE A 100 2.84 -5.72 -8.60
CA ILE A 100 2.96 -6.30 -7.25
C ILE A 100 1.94 -5.66 -6.32
N PHE A 101 1.81 -4.32 -6.36
CA PHE A 101 0.87 -3.62 -5.51
C PHE A 101 -0.58 -3.97 -5.84
N ASP A 102 -0.95 -4.04 -7.12
CA ASP A 102 -2.29 -4.44 -7.54
C ASP A 102 -2.63 -5.87 -7.11
N CYS A 103 -1.66 -6.80 -7.17
CA CYS A 103 -1.83 -8.16 -6.64
C CYS A 103 -2.08 -8.16 -5.12
N VAL A 104 -1.35 -7.34 -4.35
CA VAL A 104 -1.60 -7.20 -2.90
C VAL A 104 -3.01 -6.66 -2.66
N VAL A 105 -3.43 -5.69 -3.48
CA VAL A 105 -4.78 -5.14 -3.48
C VAL A 105 -5.85 -6.23 -3.72
N GLU A 106 -5.60 -7.13 -4.66
CA GLU A 106 -6.52 -8.22 -4.95
C GLU A 106 -6.58 -9.27 -3.82
N LYS A 107 -5.44 -9.72 -3.30
CA LYS A 107 -5.38 -10.80 -2.31
C LYS A 107 -5.89 -10.40 -0.93
N VAL A 108 -5.65 -9.16 -0.51
CA VAL A 108 -6.05 -8.72 0.83
C VAL A 108 -7.54 -8.34 0.86
N ASP A 109 -8.15 -7.96 -0.25
CA ASP A 109 -9.56 -7.51 -0.40
C ASP A 109 -9.96 -6.28 0.46
N LYS A 110 -9.81 -6.35 1.79
CA LYS A 110 -10.06 -5.23 2.71
C LYS A 110 -9.18 -5.25 3.96
N LEU A 111 -8.64 -4.09 4.32
CA LEU A 111 -8.00 -3.87 5.62
C LEU A 111 -9.03 -3.59 6.71
N SER A 112 -8.87 -4.26 7.85
CA SER A 112 -9.53 -3.92 9.11
C SER A 112 -9.01 -2.59 9.67
N LEU A 113 -9.76 -1.96 10.58
CA LEU A 113 -9.32 -0.70 11.21
C LEU A 113 -7.97 -0.81 11.93
N PRO A 114 -7.67 -1.89 12.69
CA PRO A 114 -6.34 -2.08 13.26
C PRO A 114 -5.24 -2.19 12.21
N GLU A 115 -5.50 -2.91 11.11
CA GLU A 115 -4.53 -3.04 10.01
C GLU A 115 -4.28 -1.70 9.33
N LYS A 116 -5.31 -0.87 9.10
CA LYS A 116 -5.14 0.49 8.58
C LYS A 116 -4.23 1.34 9.48
N LYS A 117 -4.41 1.25 10.80
CA LYS A 117 -3.54 1.97 11.76
C LYS A 117 -2.08 1.50 11.69
N ILE A 118 -1.86 0.21 11.45
CA ILE A 118 -0.51 -0.34 11.27
C ILE A 118 0.09 0.14 9.94
N MET A 119 -0.69 0.16 8.86
CA MET A 119 -0.25 0.63 7.54
C MET A 119 0.20 2.11 7.55
N LEU A 120 -0.36 2.94 8.43
CA LEU A 120 0.12 4.31 8.63
C LEU A 120 1.59 4.37 9.06
N ASN A 121 2.06 3.43 9.89
CA ASN A 121 3.47 3.40 10.31
C ASN A 121 4.39 3.10 9.12
N PHE A 122 3.94 2.23 8.21
CA PHE A 122 4.65 1.96 6.96
C PHE A 122 4.70 3.20 6.06
N GLU A 123 3.57 3.88 5.87
CA GLU A 123 3.49 5.10 5.07
C GLU A 123 4.35 6.24 5.63
N GLU A 124 4.32 6.44 6.94
CA GLU A 124 5.14 7.45 7.61
C GLU A 124 6.64 7.14 7.45
N CYS A 125 7.05 5.89 7.69
CA CYS A 125 8.43 5.46 7.51
C CYS A 125 8.92 5.67 6.07
N THR A 126 8.09 5.33 5.08
CA THR A 126 8.43 5.49 3.66
C THR A 126 8.48 6.95 3.22
N LYS A 127 7.58 7.81 3.70
CA LYS A 127 7.63 9.27 3.46
C LYS A 127 8.91 9.89 3.99
N ILE A 128 9.25 9.63 5.26
CA ILE A 128 10.51 10.13 5.87
C ILE A 128 11.72 9.65 5.06
N LEU A 129 11.74 8.37 4.69
CA LEU A 129 12.84 7.81 3.91
C LEU A 129 13.01 8.50 2.55
N PHE A 130 11.89 8.80 1.88
CA PHE A 130 11.86 9.47 0.59
C PHE A 130 12.34 10.92 0.69
N GLU A 131 11.84 11.68 1.66
CA GLU A 131 12.28 13.06 1.92
C GLU A 131 13.79 13.14 2.22
N GLU A 132 14.30 12.23 3.04
CA GLU A 132 15.72 12.21 3.43
C GLU A 132 16.67 11.83 2.28
N SER A 133 16.22 10.97 1.36
CA SER A 133 17.13 10.25 0.46
C SER A 133 16.91 10.57 -1.02
N CYS A 134 15.67 10.84 -1.41
CA CYS A 134 15.23 10.95 -2.80
C CYS A 134 14.92 12.39 -3.20
N GLU A 135 14.29 13.18 -2.33
CA GLU A 135 14.03 14.60 -2.61
C GLU A 135 15.29 15.45 -2.49
N LYS A 136 16.16 15.18 -1.51
CA LYS A 136 17.45 15.89 -1.35
C LYS A 136 18.43 15.68 -2.52
N LYS A 137 18.23 14.69 -3.38
CA LYS A 137 19.07 14.44 -4.58
C LYS A 137 18.59 15.18 -5.84
N LYS A 138 17.48 15.93 -5.78
CA LYS A 138 16.99 16.78 -6.89
C LYS A 138 17.58 18.21 -6.87
N LEU A 139 18.45 18.55 -5.92
CA LEU A 139 19.17 19.82 -5.81
C LEU A 139 20.62 19.69 -6.29
#